data_AF-A0A016VA55-F1
#
_entry.id   AF-A0A016VA55-F1
#
_cell.length_a   1.000
_cell.length_b   1.000
_cell.length_c   1.000
_cell.angle_alpha   90.00
_cell.angle_beta   90.00
_cell.angle_gamma   90.00
#
_symmetry.space_group_name_H-M   'P 1'
#
loop_
_entity.id
_entity.type
_entity.pdbx_description
1 polymer ?
#
loop_
_entity_poly.entity_id
_entity_poly.type
_entity_poly.pdbx_seq_one_letter_code
_entity_poly.pdbx_strand_id
1 'polypeptide(L)'
;MALCRDAKFQDLKSYVESHEKEKLSIYELLLKEPDRFDRYSRVIDTRDGPILFDFSKHRVSDATFDKLMDVINRWFLVMQSEGV
;
A
#
# COMPACT_ATOMS: atom_id res chain seq x y z
N MET A 1 -14.44 6.48 -15.01
CA MET A 1 -13.46 5.61 -14.34
C MET A 1 -14.18 4.82 -13.24
N ALA A 2 -14.16 3.48 -13.31
CA ALA A 2 -14.84 2.61 -12.35
C ALA A 2 -14.18 2.64 -10.95
N LEU A 3 -12.85 2.73 -10.88
CA LEU A 3 -12.09 2.86 -9.62
C LEU A 3 -12.52 4.04 -8.77
N CYS A 4 -12.73 5.21 -9.37
CA CYS A 4 -13.19 6.40 -8.63
C CYS A 4 -14.60 6.27 -8.05
N ARG A 5 -15.36 5.20 -8.35
CA ARG A 5 -16.67 4.95 -7.73
C ARG A 5 -16.65 3.77 -6.75
N ASP A 6 -15.52 3.06 -6.66
CA ASP A 6 -15.39 1.93 -5.76
C ASP A 6 -15.37 2.39 -4.30
N ALA A 7 -16.14 1.71 -3.46
CA ALA A 7 -16.31 2.10 -2.06
C ALA A 7 -15.00 1.97 -1.25
N LYS A 8 -14.17 0.97 -1.54
CA LYS A 8 -12.87 0.78 -0.87
C LYS A 8 -11.87 1.84 -1.32
N PHE A 9 -11.89 2.19 -2.60
CA PHE A 9 -11.07 3.30 -3.10
C PHE A 9 -11.49 4.64 -2.50
N GLN A 10 -12.79 4.91 -2.36
CA GLN A 10 -13.27 6.12 -1.70
C GLN A 10 -12.87 6.18 -0.22
N ASP A 11 -12.96 5.07 0.51
CA ASP A 11 -12.49 5.00 1.90
C ASP A 11 -10.98 5.26 2.01
N LEU A 12 -10.16 4.63 1.17
CA LEU A 12 -8.71 4.90 1.08
C LEU A 12 -8.44 6.39 0.81
N LYS A 13 -9.12 6.96 -0.19
CA LYS A 13 -8.94 8.36 -0.58
C LYS A 13 -9.29 9.30 0.58
N SER A 14 -10.45 9.10 1.20
CA SER A 14 -10.90 9.91 2.33
C SER A 14 -9.94 9.80 3.51
N TYR A 15 -9.42 8.61 3.81
CA TYR A 15 -8.44 8.42 4.88
C TYR A 15 -7.16 9.22 4.63
N VAL A 16 -6.56 9.08 3.45
CA VAL A 16 -5.33 9.81 3.08
C VAL A 16 -5.56 11.32 3.13
N GLU A 17 -6.66 11.81 2.58
CA GLU A 17 -6.98 13.25 2.56
C GLU A 17 -7.15 13.84 3.96
N SER A 18 -7.72 13.10 4.91
CA SER A 18 -8.01 13.59 6.26
C SER A 18 -6.88 13.35 7.28
N HIS A 19 -6.04 12.33 7.06
CA HIS A 19 -5.04 11.90 8.06
C HIS A 19 -3.59 12.05 7.60
N GLU A 20 -3.28 11.83 6.32
CA GLU A 20 -1.89 11.57 5.91
C GLU A 20 -1.31 12.55 4.92
N LYS A 21 -2.13 13.10 4.02
CA LYS A 21 -1.68 13.92 2.88
C LYS A 21 -0.70 15.02 3.28
N GLU A 22 -0.97 15.68 4.40
CA GLU A 22 -0.16 16.81 4.90
C GLU A 22 0.69 16.45 6.13
N LYS A 23 0.37 15.34 6.83
CA LYS A 23 0.96 15.00 8.13
C LYS A 23 2.01 13.89 8.06
N LEU A 24 1.94 13.03 7.03
CA LEU A 24 2.78 11.84 6.97
C LEU A 24 4.15 12.17 6.39
N SER A 25 5.17 12.12 7.25
CA SER A 25 6.58 12.38 6.89
C SER A 25 7.37 11.07 6.87
N ILE A 26 8.02 10.78 5.74
CA ILE A 26 8.89 9.58 5.60
C ILE A 26 10.01 9.60 6.65
N TYR A 27 10.60 10.78 6.89
CA TYR A 27 11.67 10.93 7.85
C TYR A 27 11.20 10.58 9.27
N GLU A 28 10.03 11.09 9.68
CA GLU A 28 9.48 10.76 11.00
C GLU A 28 9.10 9.29 11.12
N LEU A 29 8.56 8.68 10.06
CA LEU A 29 8.24 7.25 10.04
C LEU A 29 9.50 6.41 10.25
N LEU A 30 10.58 6.69 9.52
CA LEU A 30 11.85 5.96 9.68
C LEU A 30 12.48 6.16 11.07
N LEU A 31 12.30 7.32 11.70
CA LEU A 31 12.77 7.56 13.06
C LEU A 31 11.95 6.84 14.12
N LYS A 32 10.62 6.82 13.98
CA LYS A 32 9.69 6.23 14.96
C LYS A 32 9.57 4.72 14.82
N GLU A 33 9.79 4.19 13.63
CA GLU A 33 9.64 2.77 13.28
C GLU A 33 10.98 2.21 12.80
N PRO A 34 11.90 1.82 13.72
CA PRO A 34 13.23 1.35 13.35
C PRO A 34 13.21 0.04 12.55
N ASP A 35 12.15 -0.76 12.66
CA ASP A 35 11.91 -2.02 11.94
C ASP A 35 11.19 -1.84 10.60
N ARG A 36 10.94 -0.59 10.18
CA ARG A 36 10.17 -0.27 8.97
C ARG A 36 10.77 -0.84 7.70
N PHE A 37 12.10 -0.92 7.60
CA PHE A 37 12.77 -1.54 6.47
C PHE A 37 12.36 -3.01 6.31
N ASP A 38 12.42 -3.80 7.38
CA ASP A 38 12.09 -5.23 7.34
C ASP A 38 10.61 -5.45 7.00
N ARG A 39 9.74 -4.62 7.54
CA ARG A 39 8.29 -4.71 7.32
C ARG A 39 7.87 -4.35 5.91
N TYR A 40 8.48 -3.29 5.36
CA TYR A 40 8.18 -2.73 4.04
C TYR A 40 9.25 -3.07 2.99
N SER A 41 9.90 -4.23 3.13
CA SER A 41 10.74 -4.79 2.09
C SER A 41 10.41 -6.25 1.82
N ARG A 42 10.65 -6.70 0.60
CA ARG A 42 10.51 -8.11 0.21
C ARG A 42 11.71 -8.51 -0.63
N VAL A 43 12.26 -9.67 -0.32
CA VAL A 43 13.26 -10.32 -1.16
C VAL A 43 12.53 -11.40 -1.96
N ILE A 44 12.71 -11.37 -3.27
CA ILE A 44 12.19 -12.39 -4.17
C ILE A 44 13.39 -13.10 -4.78
N ASP A 45 13.52 -14.40 -4.46
CA ASP A 45 14.55 -15.23 -5.06
C ASP A 45 14.21 -15.48 -6.53
N THR A 46 15.16 -15.19 -7.41
CA THR A 46 15.06 -15.49 -8.85
C THR A 46 16.20 -16.39 -9.28
N ARG A 47 16.10 -16.94 -10.50
CA ARG A 47 17.14 -17.80 -11.08
C ARG A 47 18.52 -17.13 -11.10
N ASP A 48 18.56 -15.81 -11.31
CA ASP A 48 19.79 -15.05 -11.48
C ASP A 48 20.23 -14.33 -10.18
N GLY A 49 19.54 -14.61 -9.07
CA GLY A 49 19.81 -14.05 -7.76
C GLY A 49 18.60 -13.36 -7.12
N PRO A 50 18.71 -12.97 -5.84
CA PRO A 50 17.64 -12.31 -5.13
C PRO A 50 17.43 -10.87 -5.63
N ILE A 51 16.17 -10.47 -5.76
CA ILE A 51 15.76 -9.08 -6.00
C ILE A 51 15.14 -8.52 -4.73
N LEU A 52 15.70 -7.42 -4.23
CA LEU A 52 15.15 -6.67 -3.09
C LEU A 52 14.20 -5.58 -3.58
N PHE A 53 12.95 -5.66 -3.14
CA PHE A 53 11.96 -4.60 -3.26
C PHE A 53 11.85 -3.88 -1.93
N ASP A 54 12.47 -2.70 -1.82
CA ASP A 54 12.36 -1.82 -0.65
C ASP A 54 11.33 -0.71 -0.93
N PHE A 55 10.21 -0.75 -0.23
CA PHE A 55 9.18 0.29 -0.28
C PHE A 55 9.02 1.02 1.07
N SER A 56 9.98 0.87 2.00
CA SER A 56 9.99 1.55 3.32
C SER A 56 10.00 3.08 3.24
N LYS A 57 10.50 3.63 2.12
CA LYS A 57 10.63 5.08 1.87
C LYS A 57 9.39 5.71 1.23
N HIS A 58 8.25 5.03 1.25
CA HIS A 58 6.97 5.61 0.80
C HIS A 58 6.19 6.25 1.96
N ARG A 59 5.39 7.27 1.63
CA ARG A 59 4.40 7.88 2.54
C ARG A 59 3.19 6.95 2.70
N VAL A 60 3.40 5.84 3.39
CA VAL A 60 2.38 4.83 3.64
C VAL A 60 2.46 4.41 5.10
N SER A 61 1.40 4.58 5.86
CA SER A 61 1.26 3.92 7.16
C SER A 61 0.67 2.52 7.01
N ASP A 62 0.65 1.76 8.09
CA ASP A 62 0.00 0.44 8.17
C ASP A 62 -1.47 0.54 7.79
N ALA A 63 -2.16 1.55 8.30
CA ALA A 63 -3.57 1.78 8.00
C ALA A 63 -3.82 2.08 6.51
N THR A 64 -2.94 2.84 5.87
CA THR A 64 -3.03 3.09 4.43
C THR A 64 -2.69 1.85 3.62
N PHE A 65 -1.72 1.04 4.07
CA PHE A 65 -1.37 -0.21 3.42
C PHE A 65 -2.52 -1.22 3.50
N ASP A 66 -3.17 -1.35 4.66
CA ASP A 66 -4.34 -2.20 4.85
C ASP A 66 -5.51 -1.78 3.93
N LYS A 67 -5.76 -0.47 3.83
CA LYS A 67 -6.78 0.07 2.90
C LYS A 67 -6.43 -0.17 1.43
N LEU A 68 -5.15 -0.12 1.06
CA LEU A 68 -4.70 -0.50 -0.29
C LEU A 68 -4.96 -1.99 -0.57
N MET A 69 -4.70 -2.87 0.41
CA MET A 69 -5.02 -4.30 0.27
C MET A 69 -6.52 -4.56 0.13
N ASP A 70 -7.36 -3.82 0.86
CA ASP A 70 -8.81 -3.86 0.70
C ASP A 70 -9.27 -3.50 -0.73
N VAL A 71 -8.65 -2.48 -1.34
CA VAL A 71 -8.91 -2.11 -2.74
C VAL A 71 -8.50 -3.27 -3.65
N ILE A 72 -7.28 -3.80 -3.51
CA ILE A 72 -6.79 -4.88 -4.36
C ILE A 72 -7.68 -6.13 -4.25
N ASN A 73 -8.04 -6.54 -3.04
CA ASN A 73 -8.89 -7.71 -2.80
C ASN A 73 -10.27 -7.54 -3.44
N ARG A 74 -10.85 -6.34 -3.34
CA ARG A 74 -12.12 -6.03 -4.01
C ARG A 74 -12.00 -6.14 -5.54
N TRP A 75 -10.95 -5.59 -6.11
CA TRP A 75 -10.72 -5.58 -7.55
C TRP A 75 -10.37 -6.96 -8.10
N PHE A 76 -9.60 -7.76 -7.38
CA PHE A 76 -9.29 -9.13 -7.73
C PHE A 76 -10.58 -9.98 -7.85
N LEU A 77 -11.50 -9.83 -6.90
CA LEU A 77 -12.81 -10.50 -6.96
C LEU A 77 -13.64 -10.04 -8.18
N VAL A 78 -13.58 -8.76 -8.53
CA VAL A 78 -14.26 -8.23 -9.72
C VAL A 78 -13.67 -8.86 -10.99
N MET A 79 -12.35 -8.92 -11.13
CA MET A 79 -11.69 -9.55 -12.28
C MET A 79 -12.05 -11.02 -12.44
N GLN A 80 -12.10 -11.78 -11.33
CA GLN A 80 -12.56 -13.18 -11.37
C GLN A 80 -14.03 -13.31 -11.77
N SER A 81 -14.90 -12.38 -11.37
CA SER A 81 -16.33 -12.42 -11.73
C SER A 81 -16.61 -12.00 -13.18
N GLU A 82 -15.76 -11.16 -13.76
CA GLU A 82 -15.88 -10.66 -15.13
C GLU A 82 -15.12 -11.52 -16.15
N GLY A 83 -14.43 -12.57 -15.71
CA GLY A 83 -13.75 -13.53 -16.59
C GLY A 83 -12.51 -12.98 -17.30
N VAL A 84 -11.81 -12.04 -16.66
CA VAL A 84 -10.53 -11.47 -17.14
C VAL A 84 -9.36 -12.03 -16.34
#